data_AF-A0A0F9F4J0-F1
#
_entry.id   AF-A0A0F9F4J0-F1
#
_cell.length_a   1.000
_cell.length_b   1.000
_cell.length_c   1.000
_cell.angle_alpha   90.00
_cell.angle_beta   90.00
_cell.angle_gamma   90.00
#
_symmetry.space_group_name_H-M   'P 1'
#
loop_
_entity.id
_entity.type
_entity.pdbx_description
1 polymer ?
#
loop_
_entity_poly.entity_id
_entity_poly.type
_entity_poly.pdbx_seq_one_letter_code
_entity_poly.pdbx_strand_id
1 'polypeptide(L)'
;MENLETKYISKLCQLCGDLFTAGDLQETLQVLTKGCTEALKVKACSIRILDEKGQNLEIRAAHGLSQEYLKKGPIEIEKSPLDQECLAGTPVNISDVNTKPHVGYREEIKR
;
A
#
# COMPACT_ATOMS: atom_id res chain seq x y z
N MET A 1 17.27 1.79 -26.80
CA MET A 1 16.74 0.96 -25.70
C MET A 1 17.00 1.72 -24.42
N GLU A 2 15.96 2.25 -23.80
CA GLU A 2 16.08 3.03 -22.55
C GLU A 2 16.41 2.07 -21.39
N ASN A 3 17.41 2.41 -20.57
CA ASN A 3 17.83 1.59 -19.43
C ASN A 3 16.69 1.51 -18.38
N LEU A 4 16.42 0.31 -17.87
CA LEU A 4 15.42 0.06 -16.84
C LEU A 4 15.63 0.94 -15.59
N GLU A 5 16.89 1.13 -15.17
CA GLU A 5 17.25 2.01 -14.05
C GLU A 5 16.83 3.46 -14.31
N THR A 6 17.11 3.97 -15.52
CA THR A 6 16.71 5.33 -15.93
C THR A 6 15.20 5.50 -15.90
N LYS A 7 14.44 4.46 -16.30
CA LYS A 7 12.98 4.47 -16.26
C LYS A 7 12.43 4.49 -14.82
N TYR A 8 13.01 3.71 -13.92
CA TYR A 8 12.61 3.73 -12.50
C TYR A 8 12.90 5.08 -11.85
N ILE A 9 14.11 5.61 -12.03
CA ILE A 9 14.51 6.90 -11.47
C ILE A 9 13.62 8.02 -12.03
N SER A 10 13.37 8.03 -13.34
CA SER A 10 12.49 9.03 -13.96
C SER A 10 11.08 8.99 -13.38
N LYS A 11 10.49 7.80 -13.20
CA LYS A 11 9.15 7.66 -12.62
C LYS A 11 9.11 8.07 -11.15
N LEU A 12 10.15 7.74 -10.39
CA LEU A 12 10.29 8.18 -9.00
C LEU A 12 10.39 9.72 -8.91
N CYS A 13 11.23 10.35 -9.75
CA CYS A 13 11.36 11.81 -9.79
C CYS A 13 10.04 12.49 -10.18
N GLN A 14 9.31 11.94 -11.16
CA GLN A 14 7.99 12.43 -11.52
C GLN A 14 7.02 12.35 -10.34
N LEU A 15 6.99 11.19 -9.65
CA LEU A 15 6.17 11.02 -8.45
C LEU A 15 6.53 12.07 -7.38
N CYS A 16 7.81 12.30 -7.12
CA CYS A 16 8.22 13.35 -6.18
C CYS A 16 7.69 14.73 -6.59
N GLY A 17 7.74 15.06 -7.89
CA GLY A 17 7.16 16.29 -8.42
C GLY A 17 5.66 16.40 -8.13
N ASP A 18 4.90 15.34 -8.46
CA ASP A 18 3.46 15.29 -8.23
C ASP A 18 3.11 15.45 -6.73
N LEU A 19 3.92 14.87 -5.83
CA LEU A 19 3.74 15.00 -4.39
C LEU A 19 3.92 16.43 -3.89
N PHE A 20 4.89 17.19 -4.43
CA PHE A 20 5.09 18.59 -4.05
C PHE A 20 3.95 19.50 -4.51
N THR A 21 3.17 19.07 -5.51
CA THR A 21 2.03 19.83 -6.03
C THR A 21 0.69 19.46 -5.40
N ALA A 22 0.64 18.38 -4.62
CA ALA A 22 -0.59 17.95 -3.96
C ALA A 22 -1.06 19.00 -2.94
N GLY A 23 -2.34 19.36 -2.98
CA GLY A 23 -2.91 20.44 -2.19
C GLY A 23 -3.23 20.05 -0.76
N ASP A 24 -3.47 18.77 -0.50
CA ASP A 24 -3.77 18.25 0.83
C ASP A 24 -3.26 16.81 1.05
N LEU A 25 -3.43 16.31 2.28
CA LEU A 25 -3.02 14.96 2.66
C LEU A 25 -3.73 13.89 1.83
N GLN A 26 -5.01 14.05 1.55
CA GLN A 26 -5.78 13.03 0.84
C GLN A 26 -5.30 12.90 -0.61
N GLU A 27 -5.08 14.03 -1.28
CA GLU A 27 -4.49 14.08 -2.61
C GLU A 27 -3.08 13.49 -2.61
N THR A 28 -2.25 13.85 -1.62
CA THR A 28 -0.88 13.31 -1.47
C THR A 28 -0.89 11.79 -1.40
N LEU A 29 -1.76 11.19 -0.58
CA LEU A 29 -1.86 9.73 -0.43
C LEU A 29 -2.40 9.05 -1.71
N GLN A 30 -3.29 9.71 -2.46
CA GLN A 30 -3.78 9.23 -3.74
C GLN A 30 -2.68 9.24 -4.81
N VAL A 31 -1.89 10.31 -4.89
CA VAL A 31 -0.72 10.42 -5.77
C VAL A 31 0.28 9.31 -5.48
N LEU A 32 0.60 9.06 -4.20
CA LEU A 32 1.48 7.96 -3.79
C LEU A 32 0.97 6.59 -4.25
N THR A 33 -0.27 6.24 -3.93
CA THR A 33 -0.79 4.89 -4.25
C THR A 33 -0.84 4.64 -5.75
N LYS A 34 -1.26 5.64 -6.55
CA LYS A 34 -1.24 5.55 -8.01
C LYS A 34 0.18 5.46 -8.56
N GLY A 35 1.07 6.37 -8.16
CA GLY A 35 2.44 6.42 -8.63
C GLY A 35 3.23 5.15 -8.32
N CYS A 36 3.09 4.61 -7.11
CA CYS A 36 3.70 3.34 -6.72
C CYS A 36 3.18 2.17 -7.56
N THR A 37 1.87 2.12 -7.83
CA THR A 37 1.27 1.07 -8.67
C THR A 37 1.89 1.08 -10.08
N GLU A 38 2.00 2.25 -10.69
CA GLU A 38 2.57 2.43 -12.03
C GLU A 38 4.08 2.17 -12.08
N ALA A 39 4.84 2.66 -11.08
CA ALA A 39 6.28 2.50 -11.01
C ALA A 39 6.70 1.04 -10.80
N LEU A 40 6.03 0.35 -9.88
CA LEU A 40 6.32 -1.05 -9.56
C LEU A 40 5.61 -2.05 -10.47
N LYS A 41 4.70 -1.59 -11.33
CA LYS A 41 3.86 -2.42 -12.22
C LYS A 41 3.08 -3.51 -11.46
N VAL A 42 2.58 -3.16 -10.28
CA VAL A 42 1.72 -4.02 -9.48
C VAL A 42 0.25 -3.77 -9.82
N LYS A 43 -0.65 -4.67 -9.42
CA LYS A 43 -2.09 -4.50 -9.69
C LYS A 43 -2.73 -3.39 -8.84
N ALA A 44 -2.24 -3.23 -7.60
CA ALA A 44 -2.86 -2.39 -6.61
C ALA A 44 -1.86 -1.93 -5.54
N CYS A 45 -2.18 -0.82 -4.88
CA CYS A 45 -1.46 -0.28 -3.74
C CYS A 45 -2.46 0.36 -2.78
N SER A 46 -2.23 0.25 -1.48
CA SER A 46 -2.96 1.02 -0.47
C SER A 46 -2.03 1.55 0.60
N ILE A 47 -2.47 2.65 1.21
CA ILE A 47 -1.85 3.22 2.40
C ILE A 47 -2.87 3.13 3.53
N ARG A 48 -2.42 2.57 4.66
CA ARG A 48 -3.16 2.59 5.91
C ARG A 48 -2.45 3.51 6.90
N ILE A 49 -3.25 4.25 7.68
CA ILE A 49 -2.75 5.10 8.76
C ILE A 49 -3.16 4.49 10.08
N LEU A 50 -2.22 4.46 11.03
CA LEU A 50 -2.47 4.05 12.40
C LEU A 50 -3.31 5.12 13.08
N ASP A 51 -4.40 4.71 13.73
CA ASP A 51 -5.23 5.62 14.51
C ASP A 51 -4.45 6.25 15.68
N GLU A 52 -4.97 7.33 16.24
CA GLU A 52 -4.32 8.07 17.33
C GLU A 52 -4.15 7.23 18.61
N LYS A 53 -4.92 6.15 18.75
CA LYS A 53 -4.85 5.23 19.88
C LYS A 53 -3.80 4.14 19.69
N GLY A 54 -3.23 3.99 18.49
CA GLY A 54 -2.29 2.94 18.14
C GLY A 54 -2.94 1.55 18.00
N GLN A 55 -4.26 1.48 17.86
CA GLN A 55 -5.02 0.22 17.92
C GLN A 55 -5.37 -0.31 16.53
N ASN A 56 -5.67 0.58 15.60
CA ASN A 56 -6.22 0.21 14.29
C ASN A 56 -5.47 0.84 13.12
N LEU A 57 -5.29 0.07 12.05
CA LEU A 57 -4.85 0.58 10.75
C LEU A 57 -6.06 0.79 9.84
N GLU A 58 -6.30 2.04 9.45
CA GLU A 58 -7.39 2.44 8.58
C GLU A 58 -6.91 2.75 7.16
N ILE A 59 -7.58 2.23 6.14
CA ILE A 59 -7.28 2.60 4.75
C ILE A 59 -7.58 4.09 4.55
N ARG A 60 -6.58 4.85 4.08
CA ARG A 60 -6.69 6.28 3.76
C ARG A 60 -6.54 6.57 2.28
N ALA A 61 -5.81 5.72 1.55
CA ALA A 61 -5.79 5.76 0.11
C ALA A 61 -5.61 4.36 -0.46
N ALA A 62 -6.14 4.17 -1.66
CA ALA A 62 -6.03 2.92 -2.41
C ALA A 62 -6.12 3.18 -3.90
N HIS A 63 -5.38 2.42 -4.68
CA HIS A 63 -5.47 2.37 -6.13
C HIS A 63 -5.47 0.91 -6.59
N GLY A 64 -6.30 0.57 -7.58
CA GLY A 64 -6.39 -0.78 -8.15
C GLY A 64 -7.05 -1.85 -7.26
N LEU A 65 -7.59 -1.49 -6.09
CA LEU A 65 -8.31 -2.42 -5.21
C LEU A 65 -9.80 -2.48 -5.55
N SER A 66 -10.41 -3.65 -5.36
CA SER A 66 -11.86 -3.83 -5.52
C SER A 66 -12.64 -3.13 -4.40
N GLN A 67 -13.87 -2.71 -4.71
CA GLN A 67 -14.76 -2.10 -3.70
C GLN A 67 -15.06 -3.05 -2.53
N GLU A 68 -15.11 -4.36 -2.79
CA GLU A 68 -15.26 -5.38 -1.76
C GLU A 68 -14.07 -5.40 -0.81
N TYR A 69 -12.85 -5.30 -1.33
CA TYR A 69 -11.64 -5.24 -0.52
C TYR A 69 -11.61 -3.99 0.36
N LEU A 70 -12.05 -2.84 -0.16
CA LEU A 70 -12.08 -1.58 0.59
C LEU A 70 -13.10 -1.60 1.75
N LYS A 71 -14.13 -2.44 1.67
CA LYS A 71 -15.17 -2.58 2.71
C LYS A 71 -14.79 -3.45 3.90
N LYS A 72 -13.60 -4.05 3.90
CA LYS A 72 -13.14 -4.95 4.98
C LYS A 72 -13.03 -4.28 6.34
N GLY A 73 -12.95 -2.95 6.39
CA GLY A 73 -12.80 -2.19 7.62
C GLY A 73 -11.34 -2.12 8.09
N PRO A 74 -11.12 -1.60 9.30
CA PRO A 74 -9.78 -1.45 9.87
C PRO A 74 -9.14 -2.79 10.23
N ILE A 75 -7.82 -2.80 10.34
CA ILE A 75 -7.06 -3.92 10.92
C ILE A 75 -6.76 -3.61 12.38
N GLU A 76 -7.15 -4.50 13.29
CA GLU A 76 -6.75 -4.45 14.69
C GLU A 76 -5.31 -4.95 14.85
N ILE A 77 -4.40 -4.09 15.32
CA ILE A 77 -2.96 -4.39 15.40
C ILE A 77 -2.67 -5.58 16.32
N GLU A 78 -3.35 -5.69 17.46
CA GLU A 78 -3.15 -6.79 18.42
C GLU A 78 -3.39 -8.17 17.79
N LYS A 79 -4.24 -8.24 16.77
CA LYS A 79 -4.61 -9.48 16.09
C LYS A 79 -3.80 -9.74 14.81
N SER A 80 -2.88 -8.84 14.43
CA SER A 80 -2.10 -8.95 13.20
C SER A 80 -0.59 -8.90 13.47
N PRO A 81 0.07 -10.06 13.66
CA PRO A 81 1.52 -10.14 13.83
C PRO A 81 2.31 -9.54 12.64
N LEU A 82 1.76 -9.63 11.43
CA LEU A 82 2.40 -9.10 10.22
C LEU A 82 2.44 -7.57 10.23
N ASP A 83 1.34 -6.93 10.63
CA ASP A 83 1.28 -5.47 10.73
C ASP A 83 2.12 -4.97 11.91
N GLN A 84 2.24 -5.72 13.00
CA GLN A 84 3.17 -5.42 14.09
C GLN A 84 4.64 -5.42 13.62
N GLU A 85 5.06 -6.43 12.84
CA GLU A 85 6.41 -6.50 12.27
C GLU A 85 6.69 -5.33 11.30
N CYS A 86 5.70 -4.99 10.47
CA CYS A 86 5.77 -3.85 9.56
C CYS A 86 5.95 -2.53 10.32
N LEU A 87 5.15 -2.30 11.37
CA LEU A 87 5.24 -1.11 12.22
C LEU A 87 6.54 -1.03 13.02
N ALA A 88 7.20 -2.15 13.27
CA ALA A 88 8.55 -2.19 13.86
C ALA A 88 9.66 -1.76 12.87
N GLY A 89 9.30 -1.36 11.65
CA GLY A 89 10.24 -0.88 10.63
C GLY A 89 10.82 -1.99 9.75
N THR A 90 10.26 -3.21 9.81
CA THR A 90 10.72 -4.34 9.00
C THR A 90 9.81 -4.54 7.79
N PRO A 91 10.29 -4.40 6.54
CA PRO A 91 9.49 -4.70 5.36
C PRO A 91 9.07 -6.17 5.32
N VAL A 92 7.77 -6.42 5.28
CA VAL A 92 7.21 -7.78 5.18
C VAL A 92 6.90 -8.11 3.71
N ASN A 93 7.51 -9.19 3.21
CA ASN A 93 7.25 -9.72 1.86
C ASN A 93 6.61 -11.11 1.94
N ILE A 94 5.48 -11.28 1.26
CA ILE A 94 4.76 -12.55 1.16
C ILE A 94 4.66 -12.91 -0.32
N SER A 95 5.48 -13.85 -0.77
CA SER A 95 5.53 -14.26 -2.18
C SER A 95 4.30 -15.04 -2.63
N ASP A 96 3.65 -15.78 -1.72
CA ASP A 96 2.35 -16.42 -1.94
C ASP A 96 1.50 -16.37 -0.68
N VAL A 97 0.41 -15.60 -0.74
CA VAL A 97 -0.53 -15.39 0.37
C VAL A 97 -1.26 -16.66 0.78
N ASN A 98 -1.35 -17.67 -0.10
CA ASN A 98 -2.00 -18.94 0.23
C ASN A 98 -1.13 -19.81 1.16
N THR A 99 0.19 -19.58 1.18
CA THR A 99 1.14 -20.40 1.94
C THR A 99 1.26 -19.98 3.41
N LYS A 100 0.73 -18.80 3.78
CA LYS A 100 0.84 -18.27 5.15
C LYS A 100 -0.54 -18.36 5.85
N PRO A 101 -0.66 -19.09 6.98
CA PRO A 101 -1.92 -19.18 7.72
C PRO A 101 -2.33 -17.87 8.39
N HIS A 102 -1.35 -17.03 8.75
CA HIS A 102 -1.55 -15.77 9.47
C HIS A 102 -1.78 -14.56 8.56
N VAL A 103 -1.72 -14.76 7.24
CA VAL A 103 -2.21 -13.77 6.29
C VAL A 103 -3.72 -13.94 6.26
N GLY A 104 -4.42 -13.05 6.96
CA GLY A 104 -5.85 -12.95 6.78
C GLY A 104 -6.17 -12.79 5.29
N TYR A 105 -7.28 -13.39 4.86
CA TYR A 105 -8.02 -12.98 3.65
C TYR A 105 -7.44 -13.42 2.30
N ARG A 106 -7.47 -14.74 2.07
CA ARG A 106 -6.98 -15.41 0.86
C ARG A 106 -7.82 -15.19 -0.41
N GLU A 107 -9.13 -14.95 -0.30
CA GLU A 107 -10.02 -14.95 -1.47
C GLU A 107 -10.10 -13.58 -2.18
N GLU A 108 -10.00 -12.47 -1.45
CA GLU A 108 -10.18 -11.13 -2.02
C GLU A 108 -8.88 -10.54 -2.60
N ILE A 109 -7.73 -11.20 -2.38
CA ILE A 109 -6.44 -10.88 -3.03
C ILE A 109 -6.41 -11.45 -4.47
N LYS A 110 -7.28 -12.41 -4.80
CA LYS A 110 -7.23 -13.16 -6.07
C LYS A 110 -7.79 -12.42 -7.29
N ARG A 111 -8.54 -11.33 -7.11
CA ARG A 111 -9.19 -10.60 -8.21
C ARG A 111 -8.37 -9.40 -8.65
#